data_AF-A0A4R5D8J0-F1
#
_entry.id   AF-A0A4R5D8J0-F1
#
_cell.length_a   1.000
_cell.length_b   1.000
_cell.length_c   1.000
_cell.angle_alpha   90.00
_cell.angle_beta   90.00
_cell.angle_gamma   90.00
#
_symmetry.space_group_name_H-M   'P 1'
#
loop_
_entity.id
_entity.type
_entity.pdbx_description
1 polymer ?
#
loop_
_entity_poly.entity_id
_entity_poly.type
_entity_poly.pdbx_seq_one_letter_code
_entity_poly.pdbx_strand_id
1 'polypeptide(L)'
;MNDINPYNPLAEVFGYPISNETDEARTHRNNKFCPYHNITAKCTKVDKIDPLGVCTMYHKSTPVITCPVRFRQNWTMIADAAKFFFGETSSYLALPEIRLIDKNGRAAGNIDYVLVQHDDRGRILDFASLEVQAVYISGTIRGAFRTYMETQSPDFEWRGVTKYPRPDYLSSSNKRLIPQMLTKGGIFKQWAKKQAVAVQTAFFNTLPELIEVSPEEADL
;
A
#
# COMPACT_ATOMS: atom_id res chain seq x y z
N MET A 1 15.93 -17.99 -12.44
CA MET A 1 15.72 -16.67 -11.81
C MET A 1 16.25 -15.66 -12.81
N ASN A 2 15.41 -14.76 -13.34
CA ASN A 2 15.88 -13.73 -14.25
C ASN A 2 16.81 -12.80 -13.47
N ASP A 3 18.02 -12.57 -13.99
CA ASP A 3 18.99 -11.64 -13.40
C ASP A 3 18.37 -10.23 -13.37
N ILE A 4 18.02 -9.77 -12.17
CA ILE A 4 17.51 -8.41 -11.98
C ILE A 4 18.67 -7.46 -12.21
N ASN A 5 18.55 -6.59 -13.22
CA ASN A 5 19.54 -5.58 -13.53
C ASN A 5 19.77 -4.67 -12.29
N PRO A 6 21.00 -4.62 -11.73
CA PRO A 6 21.27 -3.85 -10.52
C PRO A 6 21.16 -2.33 -10.71
N TYR A 7 21.13 -1.88 -11.96
CA TYR A 7 21.00 -0.47 -12.35
C TYR A 7 19.56 -0.05 -12.69
N ASN A 8 18.58 -0.95 -12.57
CA ASN A 8 17.18 -0.62 -12.75
C ASN A 8 16.46 -0.47 -11.40
N PRO A 9 15.97 0.73 -11.04
CA PRO A 9 15.19 0.92 -9.82
C PRO A 9 13.69 0.62 -9.99
N LEU A 10 13.21 0.40 -11.21
CA LEU A 10 11.78 0.27 -11.52
C LEU A 10 11.40 -1.21 -11.56
N ALA A 11 10.71 -1.68 -10.52
CA ALA A 11 10.17 -3.04 -10.52
C ALA A 11 8.88 -3.08 -11.34
N GLU A 12 7.92 -2.21 -11.02
CA GLU A 12 6.66 -2.11 -11.76
C GLU A 12 6.29 -0.67 -12.09
N VAL A 13 5.87 -0.49 -13.34
CA VAL A 13 5.38 0.78 -13.88
C VAL A 13 3.95 0.59 -14.36
N PHE A 14 3.03 1.35 -13.78
CA PHE A 14 1.57 1.21 -13.92
C PHE A 14 1.07 -0.20 -13.63
N GLY A 15 1.70 -0.85 -12.65
CA GLY A 15 1.30 -2.15 -12.13
C GLY A 15 1.83 -3.37 -12.88
N TYR A 16 2.69 -3.18 -13.88
CA TYR A 16 3.31 -4.26 -14.63
C TYR A 16 4.83 -4.23 -14.49
N PRO A 17 5.51 -5.38 -14.39
CA PRO A 17 6.96 -5.45 -14.47
C PRO A 17 7.47 -4.72 -15.71
N ILE A 18 8.59 -4.01 -15.66
CA ILE A 18 9.07 -3.28 -16.84
C ILE A 18 9.41 -4.20 -18.02
N SER A 19 9.72 -5.47 -17.73
CA SER A 19 9.95 -6.51 -18.73
C SER A 19 8.67 -7.07 -19.36
N ASN A 20 7.48 -6.73 -18.83
CA ASN A 20 6.22 -7.14 -19.44
C ASN A 20 5.92 -6.24 -20.64
N GLU A 21 6.00 -6.81 -21.84
CA GLU A 21 5.85 -6.10 -23.11
C GLU A 21 4.50 -6.34 -23.80
N THR A 22 3.55 -6.99 -23.12
CA THR A 22 2.20 -7.24 -23.63
C THR A 22 1.46 -5.94 -23.98
N ASP A 23 0.50 -6.03 -24.91
CA ASP A 23 -0.33 -4.89 -25.31
C ASP A 23 -1.11 -4.30 -24.12
N GLU A 24 -1.52 -5.14 -23.16
CA GLU A 24 -2.16 -4.69 -21.93
C GLU A 24 -1.21 -3.82 -21.09
N ALA A 25 0.01 -4.30 -20.84
CA ALA A 25 1.01 -3.54 -20.08
C ALA A 25 1.36 -2.22 -20.77
N ARG A 26 1.51 -2.22 -22.10
CA ARG A 26 1.74 -0.98 -22.88
C ARG A 26 0.54 -0.04 -22.82
N THR A 27 -0.67 -0.56 -22.93
CA THR A 27 -1.92 0.23 -22.83
C THR A 27 -2.00 0.92 -21.46
N HIS A 28 -1.72 0.19 -20.38
CA HIS A 28 -1.69 0.76 -19.04
C HIS A 28 -0.64 1.86 -18.87
N ARG A 29 0.57 1.66 -19.42
CA ARG A 29 1.63 2.68 -19.38
C ARG A 29 1.26 3.92 -20.18
N ASN A 30 0.82 3.75 -21.42
CA ASN A 30 0.47 4.85 -22.33
C ASN A 30 -0.69 5.69 -21.82
N ASN A 31 -1.72 5.04 -21.27
CA ASN A 31 -2.90 5.72 -20.76
C ASN A 31 -2.82 6.08 -19.27
N LYS A 32 -1.71 5.72 -18.61
CA LYS A 32 -1.47 5.89 -17.18
C LYS A 32 -2.54 5.20 -16.30
N PHE A 33 -3.07 4.06 -16.75
CA PHE A 33 -4.11 3.32 -16.04
C PHE A 33 -3.57 2.56 -14.83
N CYS A 34 -4.34 2.55 -13.74
CA CYS A 34 -4.03 1.78 -12.54
C CYS A 34 -4.84 0.48 -12.54
N PRO A 35 -4.20 -0.70 -12.55
CA PRO A 35 -4.92 -1.98 -12.53
C PRO A 35 -5.46 -2.36 -11.14
N TYR A 36 -5.14 -1.60 -10.09
CA TYR A 36 -5.43 -1.96 -8.70
C TYR A 36 -6.61 -1.19 -8.11
N HIS A 37 -7.69 -1.03 -8.87
CA HIS A 37 -8.94 -0.38 -8.41
C HIS A 37 -8.71 0.99 -7.73
N ASN A 38 -7.99 1.88 -8.41
CA ASN A 38 -7.84 3.25 -7.92
C ASN A 38 -9.20 3.98 -8.00
N ILE A 39 -9.34 5.11 -7.30
CA ILE A 39 -10.58 5.92 -7.27
C ILE A 39 -11.02 6.38 -8.67
N THR A 40 -10.08 6.41 -9.62
CA THR A 40 -10.34 6.56 -11.06
C THR A 40 -9.59 5.48 -11.81
N ALA A 41 -9.93 5.25 -13.09
CA ALA A 41 -9.15 4.35 -13.94
C ALA A 41 -7.65 4.75 -14.04
N LYS A 42 -7.31 6.03 -13.88
CA LYS A 42 -5.93 6.53 -13.96
C LYS A 42 -5.21 6.47 -12.62
N CYS A 43 -3.89 6.34 -12.68
CA CYS A 43 -3.01 6.56 -11.52
C CYS A 43 -3.11 8.01 -11.07
N THR A 44 -3.09 8.22 -9.75
CA THR A 44 -3.18 9.55 -9.11
C THR A 44 -1.99 9.81 -8.18
N LYS A 45 -0.97 8.95 -8.20
CA LYS A 45 0.21 9.07 -7.32
C LYS A 45 0.97 10.36 -7.64
N VAL A 46 1.12 11.21 -6.64
CA VAL A 46 1.70 12.57 -6.68
C VAL A 46 0.86 13.60 -7.43
N ASP A 47 0.32 13.28 -8.60
CA ASP A 47 -0.45 14.22 -9.42
C ASP A 47 -1.54 13.48 -10.23
N LYS A 48 -2.67 14.13 -10.50
CA LYS A 48 -3.80 13.53 -11.25
C LYS A 48 -3.62 13.61 -12.78
N ILE A 49 -2.80 14.54 -13.28
CA ILE A 49 -2.54 14.80 -14.69
C ILE A 49 -1.20 14.15 -15.12
N ASP A 50 -0.16 14.31 -14.31
CA ASP A 50 1.16 13.70 -14.52
C ASP A 50 1.60 12.78 -13.36
N PRO A 51 0.91 11.64 -13.17
CA PRO A 51 1.18 10.74 -12.05
C PRO A 51 2.56 10.09 -12.15
N LEU A 52 3.15 9.83 -10.98
CA LEU A 52 4.33 8.98 -10.84
C LEU A 52 3.89 7.51 -10.82
N GLY A 53 3.89 6.86 -11.98
CA GLY A 53 3.40 5.49 -12.19
C GLY A 53 4.24 4.37 -11.59
N VAL A 54 5.19 4.66 -10.69
CA VAL A 54 6.03 3.63 -10.07
C VAL A 54 5.30 3.03 -8.87
N CYS A 55 4.71 1.85 -9.07
CA CYS A 55 3.97 1.12 -8.02
C CYS A 55 4.93 0.45 -7.04
N THR A 56 6.01 -0.11 -7.58
CA THR A 56 7.02 -0.89 -6.86
C THR A 56 8.39 -0.55 -7.43
N MET A 57 9.38 -0.44 -6.56
CA MET A 57 10.78 -0.20 -6.95
C MET A 57 11.66 -1.38 -6.58
N TYR A 58 12.79 -1.57 -7.26
CA TYR A 58 13.82 -2.49 -6.80
C TYR A 58 14.74 -1.81 -5.80
N HIS A 59 15.10 -2.56 -4.75
CA HIS A 59 16.20 -2.25 -3.85
C HIS A 59 16.98 -3.54 -3.57
N LYS A 60 18.24 -3.60 -4.04
CA LYS A 60 19.08 -4.82 -3.95
C LYS A 60 18.33 -6.06 -4.46
N SER A 61 17.74 -5.94 -5.65
CA SER A 61 16.93 -7.00 -6.29
C SER A 61 15.65 -7.41 -5.55
N THR A 62 15.31 -6.75 -4.45
CA THR A 62 14.06 -6.97 -3.73
C THR A 62 13.03 -5.94 -4.20
N PRO A 63 11.83 -6.36 -4.66
CA PRO A 63 10.75 -5.43 -4.97
C PRO A 63 10.20 -4.81 -3.68
N VAL A 64 10.04 -3.49 -3.66
CA VAL A 64 9.49 -2.72 -2.54
C VAL A 64 8.30 -1.91 -3.01
N ILE A 65 7.13 -2.13 -2.41
CA ILE A 65 5.89 -1.43 -2.76
C ILE A 65 5.96 0.01 -2.24
N THR A 66 5.75 0.96 -3.15
CA THR A 66 5.82 2.40 -2.84
C THR A 66 4.50 3.12 -3.12
N CYS A 67 3.44 2.36 -3.38
CA CYS A 67 2.10 2.87 -3.64
C CYS A 67 1.09 2.07 -2.81
N PRO A 68 0.30 2.69 -1.91
CA PRO A 68 -0.67 1.96 -1.09
C PRO A 68 -1.79 1.33 -1.93
N VAL A 69 -2.17 1.95 -3.06
CA VAL A 69 -3.18 1.42 -3.98
C VAL A 69 -2.78 0.04 -4.53
N ARG A 70 -1.47 -0.27 -4.61
CA ARG A 70 -1.02 -1.60 -5.03
C ARG A 70 -1.53 -2.73 -4.11
N PHE A 71 -1.69 -2.47 -2.82
CA PHE A 71 -2.17 -3.49 -1.88
C PHE A 71 -3.62 -3.94 -2.16
N ARG A 72 -4.36 -3.20 -3.00
CA ARG A 72 -5.71 -3.58 -3.46
C ARG A 72 -5.72 -4.76 -4.43
N GLN A 73 -4.56 -5.31 -4.81
CA GLN A 73 -4.48 -6.48 -5.67
C GLN A 73 -5.30 -7.64 -5.10
N ASN A 74 -6.32 -8.04 -5.86
CA ASN A 74 -7.29 -9.08 -5.53
C ASN A 74 -7.98 -8.89 -4.16
N TRP A 75 -7.91 -7.70 -3.57
CA TRP A 75 -8.43 -7.40 -2.23
C TRP A 75 -7.92 -8.35 -1.14
N THR A 76 -6.74 -8.95 -1.33
CA THR A 76 -6.18 -9.97 -0.42
C THR A 76 -6.05 -9.45 1.00
N MET A 77 -5.51 -8.23 1.17
CA MET A 77 -5.39 -7.60 2.49
C MET A 77 -6.73 -7.43 3.22
N ILE A 78 -7.82 -7.22 2.48
CA ILE A 78 -9.16 -7.05 3.05
C ILE A 78 -9.71 -8.41 3.49
N ALA A 79 -9.54 -9.44 2.67
CA ALA A 79 -9.96 -10.80 2.98
C ALA A 79 -9.20 -11.36 4.20
N ASP A 80 -7.88 -11.18 4.24
CA ASP A 80 -7.04 -11.63 5.36
C ASP A 80 -7.40 -10.92 6.66
N ALA A 81 -7.59 -9.59 6.62
CA ALA A 81 -8.02 -8.82 7.77
C ALA A 81 -9.43 -9.22 8.25
N ALA A 82 -10.38 -9.41 7.34
CA ALA A 82 -11.73 -9.84 7.69
C ALA A 82 -11.72 -11.23 8.36
N LYS A 83 -10.92 -12.16 7.83
CA LYS A 83 -10.72 -13.49 8.42
C LYS A 83 -10.13 -13.38 9.84
N PHE A 84 -9.15 -12.51 10.04
CA PHE A 84 -8.55 -12.27 11.35
C PHE A 84 -9.56 -11.73 12.37
N PHE A 85 -10.42 -10.77 11.99
CA PHE A 85 -11.37 -10.16 12.92
C PHE A 85 -12.63 -10.98 13.16
N PHE A 86 -13.19 -11.58 12.10
CA PHE A 86 -14.55 -12.12 12.12
C PHE A 86 -14.60 -13.63 11.84
N GLY A 87 -13.46 -14.28 11.57
CA GLY A 87 -13.40 -15.68 11.17
C GLY A 87 -13.73 -15.91 9.69
N GLU A 88 -13.62 -17.16 9.23
CA GLU A 88 -13.63 -17.53 7.81
C GLU A 88 -15.00 -17.39 7.12
N THR A 89 -16.10 -17.50 7.86
CA THR A 89 -17.45 -17.62 7.29
C THR A 89 -18.31 -16.37 7.47
N SER A 90 -17.69 -15.26 7.88
CA SER A 90 -18.41 -14.03 8.18
C SER A 90 -18.77 -13.24 6.92
N SER A 91 -19.98 -12.67 6.90
CA SER A 91 -20.38 -11.68 5.89
C SER A 91 -19.90 -10.30 6.32
N TYR A 92 -19.26 -9.57 5.40
CA TYR A 92 -18.71 -8.26 5.69
C TYR A 92 -18.70 -7.32 4.48
N LEU A 93 -18.68 -6.02 4.76
CA LEU A 93 -18.41 -4.96 3.81
C LEU A 93 -17.08 -4.27 4.15
N ALA A 94 -16.38 -3.76 3.15
CA ALA A 94 -15.20 -2.93 3.34
C ALA A 94 -15.48 -1.51 2.85
N LEU A 95 -15.46 -0.54 3.76
CA LEU A 95 -15.75 0.86 3.49
C LEU A 95 -14.44 1.65 3.44
N PRO A 96 -14.03 2.20 2.29
CA PRO A 96 -12.80 2.96 2.18
C PRO A 96 -12.93 4.39 2.75
N GLU A 97 -11.82 4.93 3.25
CA GLU A 97 -11.63 6.34 3.62
C GLU A 97 -12.66 6.91 4.62
N ILE A 98 -12.87 6.20 5.73
CA ILE A 98 -13.83 6.62 6.76
C ILE A 98 -13.23 7.69 7.67
N ARG A 99 -13.91 8.83 7.79
CA ARG A 99 -13.47 9.94 8.64
C ARG A 99 -13.77 9.67 10.12
N LEU A 100 -12.75 9.79 10.95
CA LEU A 100 -12.88 9.89 12.40
C LEU A 100 -13.21 11.33 12.78
N ILE A 101 -14.20 11.49 13.65
CA ILE A 101 -14.60 12.79 14.20
C ILE A 101 -14.27 12.86 15.69
N ASP A 102 -13.77 14.00 16.15
CA ASP A 102 -13.56 14.27 17.57
C ASP A 102 -14.88 14.61 18.27
N LYS A 103 -14.83 14.77 19.60
CA LYS A 103 -15.99 15.14 20.43
C LYS A 103 -16.66 16.47 20.04
N ASN A 104 -15.97 17.33 19.28
CA ASN A 104 -16.47 18.61 18.81
C ASN A 104 -16.92 18.56 17.33
N GLY A 105 -16.97 17.36 16.73
CA GLY A 105 -17.32 17.15 15.32
C GLY A 105 -16.22 17.51 14.33
N ARG A 106 -14.98 17.75 14.77
CA ARG A 106 -13.83 18.07 13.90
C ARG A 106 -13.16 16.80 13.41
N ALA A 107 -12.51 16.85 12.25
CA ALA A 107 -11.79 15.70 11.71
C ALA A 107 -10.59 15.33 12.62
N ALA A 108 -10.58 14.09 13.11
CA ALA A 108 -9.52 13.50 13.94
C ALA A 108 -8.60 12.55 13.15
N GLY A 109 -8.84 12.41 11.85
CA GLY A 109 -8.11 11.51 10.95
C GLY A 109 -9.07 10.79 10.00
N ASN A 110 -8.52 10.00 9.09
CA ASN A 110 -9.29 9.07 8.26
C ASN A 110 -8.70 7.67 8.43
N ILE A 111 -9.55 6.65 8.48
CA ILE A 111 -9.17 5.24 8.45
C ILE A 111 -9.17 4.80 6.98
N ASP A 112 -8.15 4.06 6.55
CA ASP A 112 -8.07 3.62 5.15
C ASP A 112 -9.23 2.70 4.78
N TYR A 113 -9.54 1.69 5.62
CA TYR A 113 -10.72 0.86 5.49
C TYR A 113 -11.35 0.55 6.84
N VAL A 114 -12.68 0.55 6.87
CA VAL A 114 -13.47 -0.04 7.96
C VAL A 114 -14.14 -1.29 7.43
N LEU A 115 -13.84 -2.43 8.05
CA LEU A 115 -14.51 -3.69 7.79
C LEU A 115 -15.73 -3.78 8.70
N VAL A 116 -16.89 -4.06 8.15
CA VAL A 116 -18.16 -4.10 8.89
C VAL A 116 -18.77 -5.48 8.73
N GLN A 117 -18.81 -6.25 9.82
CA GLN A 117 -19.50 -7.53 9.85
C GLN A 117 -21.01 -7.28 9.94
N HIS A 118 -21.81 -8.05 9.19
CA HIS A 118 -23.25 -7.95 9.23
C HIS A 118 -23.92 -9.32 9.12
N ASP A 119 -25.18 -9.39 9.54
CA ASP A 119 -26.02 -10.57 9.33
C ASP A 119 -26.68 -10.59 7.93
N ASP A 120 -27.49 -11.61 7.68
CA ASP A 120 -28.26 -11.83 6.44
C ASP A 120 -29.30 -10.73 6.16
N ARG A 121 -29.67 -9.95 7.17
CA ARG A 121 -30.60 -8.81 7.08
C ARG A 121 -29.88 -7.46 7.00
N GLY A 122 -28.55 -7.47 6.94
CA GLY A 122 -27.73 -6.26 6.88
C GLY A 122 -27.62 -5.52 8.22
N ARG A 123 -27.97 -6.15 9.36
CA ARG A 123 -27.72 -5.55 10.67
C ARG A 123 -26.24 -5.66 10.99
N ILE A 124 -25.65 -4.55 11.41
CA ILE A 124 -24.23 -4.48 11.79
C ILE A 124 -24.03 -5.27 13.08
N LEU A 125 -23.10 -6.23 13.05
CA LEU A 125 -22.73 -7.06 14.20
C LEU A 125 -21.45 -6.53 14.86
N ASP A 126 -20.45 -6.21 14.05
CA ASP A 126 -19.16 -5.70 14.52
C ASP A 126 -18.45 -4.87 13.44
N PHE A 127 -17.37 -4.19 13.81
CA PHE A 127 -16.49 -3.51 12.87
C PHE A 127 -15.02 -3.54 13.33
N ALA A 128 -14.12 -3.44 12.37
CA ALA A 128 -12.69 -3.36 12.60
C ALA A 128 -12.03 -2.37 11.62
N SER A 129 -10.85 -1.88 11.97
CA SER A 129 -10.08 -1.00 11.08
C SER A 129 -8.94 -1.73 10.39
N LEU A 130 -8.65 -1.31 9.17
CA LEU A 130 -7.51 -1.75 8.38
C LEU A 130 -6.81 -0.52 7.80
N GLU A 131 -5.55 -0.34 8.15
CA GLU A 131 -4.65 0.68 7.57
C GLU A 131 -3.68 0.04 6.57
N VAL A 132 -3.20 0.81 5.61
CA VAL A 132 -2.23 0.35 4.62
C VAL A 132 -1.01 1.23 4.61
N GLN A 133 0.18 0.65 4.77
CA GLN A 133 1.43 1.41 4.76
C GLN A 133 2.41 0.89 3.70
N ALA A 134 2.56 1.69 2.63
CA ALA A 134 3.61 1.53 1.63
C ALA A 134 4.89 2.29 2.03
N VAL A 135 5.99 2.02 1.33
CA VAL A 135 7.31 2.57 1.66
C VAL A 135 7.58 3.87 0.92
N TYR A 136 8.11 4.86 1.64
CA TYR A 136 8.61 6.12 1.10
C TYR A 136 9.91 5.90 0.34
N ILE A 137 10.21 6.80 -0.59
CA ILE A 137 11.42 6.76 -1.40
C ILE A 137 12.26 7.98 -1.08
N SER A 138 13.55 7.78 -0.86
CA SER A 138 14.55 8.86 -0.90
C SER A 138 15.33 8.80 -2.22
N GLY A 139 15.91 9.93 -2.64
CA GLY A 139 16.52 10.06 -3.96
C GLY A 139 15.51 10.36 -5.08
N THR A 140 15.93 10.24 -6.33
CA THR A 140 15.09 10.62 -7.50
C THR A 140 14.63 9.41 -8.30
N ILE A 141 13.42 8.92 -8.01
CA ILE A 141 12.79 7.90 -8.85
C ILE A 141 12.01 8.50 -10.03
N ARG A 142 11.62 9.78 -9.94
CA ARG A 142 10.89 10.47 -11.01
C ARG A 142 11.73 10.59 -12.29
N GLY A 143 13.04 10.82 -12.15
CA GLY A 143 13.97 10.84 -13.29
C GLY A 143 13.97 9.50 -14.03
N ALA A 144 14.25 8.41 -13.30
CA ALA A 144 14.24 7.06 -13.85
C ALA A 144 12.89 6.73 -14.52
N PHE A 145 11.78 7.04 -13.85
CA PHE A 145 10.44 6.84 -14.41
C PHE A 145 10.22 7.59 -15.73
N ARG A 146 10.59 8.87 -15.82
CA ARG A 146 10.40 9.66 -17.04
C ARG A 146 11.22 9.10 -18.21
N THR A 147 12.49 8.81 -17.97
CA THR A 147 13.37 8.22 -19.00
C THR A 147 12.90 6.85 -19.45
N TYR A 148 12.42 6.00 -18.53
CA TYR A 148 11.79 4.74 -18.91
C TYR A 148 10.55 4.96 -19.78
N MET A 149 9.69 5.92 -19.46
CA MET A 149 8.45 6.15 -20.22
C MET A 149 8.67 6.63 -21.66
N GLU A 150 9.85 7.16 -22.00
CA GLU A 150 10.22 7.57 -23.36
C GLU A 150 10.38 6.39 -24.32
N THR A 151 10.88 5.24 -23.82
CA THR A 151 11.20 4.06 -24.66
C THR A 151 10.42 2.81 -24.24
N GLN A 152 10.04 2.71 -22.97
CA GLN A 152 9.45 1.55 -22.31
C GLN A 152 10.24 0.25 -22.57
N SER A 153 11.57 0.38 -22.67
CA SER A 153 12.45 -0.75 -22.94
C SER A 153 12.58 -1.67 -21.72
N PRO A 154 12.51 -3.00 -21.90
CA PRO A 154 12.79 -3.96 -20.83
C PRO A 154 14.25 -3.92 -20.35
N ASP A 155 15.17 -3.44 -21.19
CA ASP A 155 16.61 -3.31 -20.91
C ASP A 155 16.96 -1.97 -20.26
N PHE A 156 15.98 -1.26 -19.69
CA PHE A 156 16.17 0.04 -19.08
C PHE A 156 17.21 0.02 -17.95
N GLU A 157 18.14 0.98 -18.00
CA GLU A 157 19.17 1.18 -16.98
C GLU A 157 19.20 2.64 -16.51
N TRP A 158 19.50 2.83 -15.22
CA TRP A 158 19.61 4.14 -14.59
C TRP A 158 21.00 4.31 -13.96
N ARG A 159 21.98 4.76 -14.76
CA ARG A 159 23.39 4.87 -14.36
C ARG A 159 23.82 6.31 -14.09
N GLY A 160 24.96 6.47 -13.41
CA GLY A 160 25.66 7.75 -13.28
C GLY A 160 24.95 8.82 -12.44
N VAL A 161 23.97 8.44 -11.62
CA VAL A 161 23.18 9.39 -10.83
C VAL A 161 23.67 9.52 -9.39
N THR A 162 23.75 10.76 -8.90
CA THR A 162 24.21 11.07 -7.53
C THR A 162 23.20 10.69 -6.44
N LYS A 163 21.90 10.65 -6.77
CA LYS A 163 20.80 10.35 -5.83
C LYS A 163 19.96 9.16 -6.30
N TYR A 164 20.59 8.00 -6.44
CA TYR A 164 19.89 6.77 -6.82
C TYR A 164 18.74 6.48 -5.82
N PRO A 165 17.54 6.14 -6.29
CA PRO A 165 16.39 5.97 -5.42
C PRO A 165 16.58 4.76 -4.49
N ARG A 166 16.19 4.92 -3.22
CA ARG A 166 16.20 3.84 -2.22
C ARG A 166 14.98 3.94 -1.31
N PRO A 167 14.47 2.82 -0.78
CA PRO A 167 13.41 2.84 0.21
C PRO A 167 13.88 3.58 1.47
N ASP A 168 13.04 4.49 1.95
CA ASP A 168 13.22 5.21 3.21
C ASP A 168 12.37 4.52 4.29
N TYR A 169 12.83 3.35 4.74
CA TYR A 169 12.14 2.58 5.76
C TYR A 169 12.01 3.35 7.07
N LEU A 170 13.04 4.10 7.48
CA LEU A 170 13.05 4.86 8.72
C LEU A 170 11.98 5.96 8.74
N SER A 171 11.85 6.74 7.67
CA SER A 171 10.75 7.72 7.60
C SER A 171 9.39 7.02 7.47
N SER A 172 9.32 5.88 6.78
CA SER A 172 8.08 5.11 6.62
C SER A 172 7.57 4.56 7.96
N SER A 173 8.47 4.11 8.85
CA SER A 173 8.11 3.66 10.19
C SER A 173 7.83 4.84 11.12
N ASN A 174 8.85 5.68 11.38
CA ASN A 174 8.81 6.66 12.47
C ASN A 174 7.90 7.85 12.19
N LYS A 175 7.72 8.26 10.93
CA LYS A 175 6.90 9.43 10.59
C LYS A 175 5.50 9.08 10.11
N ARG A 176 5.21 7.80 9.88
CA ARG A 176 3.92 7.36 9.32
C ARG A 176 3.33 6.20 10.10
N LEU A 177 3.91 5.01 10.03
CA LEU A 177 3.34 3.81 10.65
C LEU A 177 3.11 3.97 12.16
N ILE A 178 4.18 4.26 12.91
CA ILE A 178 4.14 4.32 14.38
C ILE A 178 3.18 5.42 14.87
N PRO A 179 3.21 6.66 14.34
CA PRO A 179 2.23 7.68 14.72
C PRO A 179 0.76 7.28 14.47
N GLN A 180 0.48 6.62 13.34
CA GLN A 180 -0.85 6.12 13.01
C GLN A 180 -1.31 5.06 14.00
N MET A 181 -0.45 4.08 14.30
CA MET A 181 -0.72 3.02 15.28
C MET A 181 -0.96 3.59 16.69
N LEU A 182 -0.15 4.54 17.15
CA LEU A 182 -0.31 5.11 18.48
C LEU A 182 -1.59 5.95 18.60
N THR A 183 -1.89 6.76 17.58
CA THR A 183 -3.02 7.70 17.64
C THR A 183 -4.35 6.99 17.41
N LYS A 184 -4.47 6.22 16.32
CA LYS A 184 -5.70 5.51 16.00
C LYS A 184 -5.86 4.25 16.85
N GLY A 185 -4.78 3.52 17.11
CA GLY A 185 -4.82 2.32 17.94
C GLY A 185 -5.25 2.64 19.37
N GLY A 186 -4.84 3.80 19.91
CA GLY A 186 -5.34 4.28 21.20
C GLY A 186 -6.85 4.50 21.22
N ILE A 187 -7.44 5.00 20.13
CA ILE A 187 -8.89 5.20 19.98
C ILE A 187 -9.59 3.84 19.89
N PHE A 188 -9.13 2.94 19.01
CA PHE A 188 -9.75 1.62 18.84
C PHE A 188 -9.67 0.77 20.11
N LYS A 189 -8.55 0.83 20.83
CA LYS A 189 -8.40 0.16 22.12
C LYS A 189 -9.42 0.66 23.15
N GLN A 190 -9.68 1.96 23.22
CA GLN A 190 -10.73 2.50 24.10
C GLN A 190 -12.14 2.05 23.71
N TRP A 191 -12.37 1.72 22.44
CA TRP A 191 -13.64 1.17 21.95
C TRP A 191 -13.72 -0.35 22.06
N ALA A 192 -12.70 -0.99 22.66
CA ALA A 192 -12.55 -2.45 22.66
C ALA A 192 -12.62 -3.04 21.24
N LYS A 193 -11.99 -2.35 20.28
CA LYS A 193 -11.86 -2.75 18.88
C LYS A 193 -10.39 -2.96 18.52
N LYS A 194 -10.16 -3.91 17.61
CA LYS A 194 -8.85 -4.21 17.05
C LYS A 194 -8.62 -3.39 15.78
N GLN A 195 -7.35 -3.22 15.43
CA GLN A 195 -6.91 -2.52 14.23
C GLN A 195 -5.86 -3.34 13.51
N ALA A 196 -5.97 -3.57 12.21
CA ALA A 196 -4.94 -4.24 11.43
C ALA A 196 -4.14 -3.22 10.61
N VAL A 197 -2.89 -3.55 10.30
CA VAL A 197 -2.08 -2.79 9.35
C VAL A 197 -1.48 -3.71 8.29
N ALA A 198 -1.80 -3.45 7.02
CA ALA A 198 -1.21 -4.13 5.89
C ALA A 198 0.13 -3.46 5.51
N VAL A 199 1.20 -4.23 5.61
CA VAL A 199 2.55 -3.86 5.17
C VAL A 199 3.17 -4.98 4.34
N GLN A 200 4.11 -4.62 3.46
CA GLN A 200 4.89 -5.62 2.72
C GLN A 200 5.93 -6.27 3.65
N THR A 201 6.20 -7.57 3.51
CA THR A 201 7.24 -8.29 4.26
C THR A 201 8.60 -7.57 4.26
N ALA A 202 9.02 -7.02 3.12
CA ALA A 202 10.28 -6.27 3.01
C ALA A 202 10.32 -5.03 3.93
N PHE A 203 9.18 -4.42 4.23
CA PHE A 203 9.07 -3.32 5.20
C PHE A 203 8.90 -3.85 6.62
N PHE A 204 8.07 -4.88 6.83
CA PHE A 204 7.86 -5.50 8.14
C PHE A 204 9.18 -5.94 8.79
N ASN A 205 10.05 -6.59 8.01
CA ASN A 205 11.37 -7.06 8.47
C ASN A 205 12.34 -5.92 8.87
N THR A 206 11.97 -4.65 8.70
CA THR A 206 12.76 -3.49 9.13
C THR A 206 12.24 -2.86 10.42
N LEU A 207 11.07 -3.30 10.89
CA LEU A 207 10.50 -2.84 12.14
C LEU A 207 11.24 -3.49 13.33
N PRO A 208 11.18 -2.89 14.52
CA PRO A 208 11.57 -3.58 15.74
C PRO A 208 10.80 -4.90 15.88
N GLU A 209 11.39 -5.86 16.58
CA GLU A 209 10.71 -7.12 16.90
C GLU A 209 9.39 -6.81 17.63
N LEU A 210 8.29 -7.29 17.05
CA LEU A 210 6.96 -7.17 17.61
C LEU A 210 6.61 -8.47 18.31
N ILE A 211 5.99 -8.38 19.48
CA ILE A 211 5.53 -9.55 20.20
C ILE A 211 4.40 -10.19 19.39
N GLU A 212 4.60 -11.45 19.00
CA GLU A 212 3.56 -12.26 18.37
C GLU A 212 2.67 -12.87 19.45
N VAL A 213 1.36 -12.73 19.27
CA VAL A 213 0.32 -13.22 20.19
C VAL A 213 -0.79 -13.90 19.40
N SER A 214 -1.66 -14.63 20.09
CA SER A 214 -2.85 -15.19 19.46
C SER A 214 -3.76 -14.07 18.91
N PRO A 215 -4.56 -14.34 17.86
CA PRO A 215 -5.52 -13.36 17.36
C PRO A 215 -6.42 -12.81 18.46
N GLU A 216 -6.82 -13.61 19.45
CA GLU A 216 -7.68 -13.24 20.56
C GLU A 216 -7.03 -12.18 21.46
N GLU A 217 -5.72 -12.32 21.73
CA GLU A 217 -4.92 -11.45 22.60
C GLU A 217 -4.36 -10.20 21.89
N ALA A 218 -4.45 -10.15 20.56
CA ALA A 218 -3.93 -9.06 19.76
C ALA A 218 -4.74 -7.75 19.93
N ASP A 219 -4.03 -6.66 20.25
CA ASP A 219 -4.55 -5.29 20.11
C ASP A 219 -4.53 -4.83 18.63
N LEU A 220 -3.59 -5.39 17.85
CA LEU A 220 -3.30 -5.07 16.45
C LEU A 220 -3.09 -6.33 15.60
#